data_AF-A0A413FDA2-F1
#
_entry.id   AF-A0A413FDA2-F1
#
_cell.length_a   1.000
_cell.length_b   1.000
_cell.length_c   1.000
_cell.angle_alpha   90.00
_cell.angle_beta   90.00
_cell.angle_gamma   90.00
#
_symmetry.space_group_name_H-M   'P 1'
#
loop_
_entity.id
_entity.type
_entity.pdbx_description
1 polymer ?
#
loop_
_entity_poly.entity_id
_entity_poly.type
_entity_poly.pdbx_seq_one_letter_code
_entity_poly.pdbx_strand_id
1 'polypeptide(L)'
;MKYLKQYIICAAAALVCLAALAGCSARNSSDSKLILDGNKFRIGQSTIREITAAGFDLETDADPDQNIPAGTMLAHPILLLKKDVPAASAVIANPGKTDLPLSQCRVYKLTGFYTIDGTDGASQVIYGGTDFKGYDREKVEKSMGRPDNSDKDTDLATLDQFEYAGPDYMAVFSFGGDGIVTQIELDHTGYTVNK
;
A
#
# COMPACT_ATOMS: atom_id res chain seq x y z
N MET A 1 16.75 -52.99 -2.53
CA MET A 1 15.69 -52.08 -2.03
C MET A 1 16.20 -51.08 -0.97
N LYS A 2 17.43 -50.54 -1.08
CA LYS A 2 17.93 -49.48 -0.15
C LYS A 2 17.78 -48.06 -0.71
N TYR A 3 17.77 -47.91 -2.03
CA TYR A 3 17.72 -46.60 -2.68
C TYR A 3 16.32 -45.97 -2.74
N LEU A 4 15.24 -46.78 -2.78
CA LEU A 4 13.88 -46.27 -2.91
C LEU A 4 13.37 -45.53 -1.65
N LYS A 5 13.86 -45.90 -0.46
CA LYS A 5 13.51 -45.22 0.80
C LYS A 5 14.19 -43.85 0.93
N GLN A 6 15.33 -43.65 0.28
CA GLN A 6 16.12 -42.42 0.39
C GLN A 6 15.55 -41.28 -0.48
N TYR A 7 14.97 -41.62 -1.65
CA TYR A 7 14.29 -40.65 -2.52
C TYR A 7 13.01 -40.09 -1.91
N ILE A 8 12.24 -40.89 -1.16
CA ILE A 8 11.00 -40.43 -0.52
C ILE A 8 11.28 -39.44 0.62
N ILE A 9 12.39 -39.63 1.34
CA ILE A 9 12.80 -38.73 2.43
C ILE A 9 13.31 -37.39 1.88
N CYS A 10 14.04 -37.39 0.75
CA CYS A 10 14.49 -36.16 0.11
C CYS A 10 13.33 -35.37 -0.54
N ALA A 11 12.32 -36.05 -1.11
CA ALA A 11 11.15 -35.39 -1.68
C ALA A 11 10.25 -34.74 -0.62
N ALA A 12 10.09 -35.38 0.55
CA ALA A 12 9.34 -34.81 1.67
C ALA A 12 10.06 -33.60 2.31
N ALA A 13 11.39 -33.63 2.40
CA ALA A 13 12.17 -32.51 2.92
C ALA A 13 12.11 -31.27 2.00
N ALA A 14 12.11 -31.46 0.67
CA ALA A 14 11.96 -30.36 -0.29
C ALA A 14 10.57 -29.70 -0.23
N LEU A 15 9.51 -30.48 0.02
CA LEU A 15 8.14 -29.97 0.18
C LEU A 15 7.94 -29.20 1.49
N VAL A 16 8.61 -29.59 2.58
CA VAL A 16 8.57 -28.85 3.85
C VAL A 16 9.35 -27.54 3.77
N CYS A 17 10.43 -27.47 2.98
CA CYS A 17 11.15 -26.22 2.74
C CYS A 17 10.36 -25.21 1.88
N LEU A 18 9.51 -25.67 0.95
CA LEU A 18 8.62 -24.80 0.18
C LEU A 18 7.44 -24.27 1.02
N ALA A 19 6.95 -25.06 1.98
CA ALA A 19 5.94 -24.60 2.95
C ALA A 19 6.52 -23.61 3.98
N ALA A 20 7.80 -23.73 4.33
CA ALA A 20 8.47 -22.78 5.23
C ALA A 20 8.74 -21.40 4.58
N LEU A 21 8.80 -21.31 3.24
CA LEU A 21 8.99 -20.04 2.52
C LEU A 21 7.67 -19.28 2.28
N ALA A 22 6.52 -19.92 2.43
CA ALA A 22 5.21 -19.26 2.38
C ALA A 22 4.79 -18.62 3.72
N GLY A 23 5.57 -18.86 4.79
CA GLY A 23 5.24 -18.44 6.17
C GLY A 23 6.15 -17.38 6.78
N CYS A 24 7.08 -16.79 6.03
CA CYS A 24 7.79 -15.59 6.47
C CYS A 24 7.02 -14.36 5.99
N SER A 25 5.90 -14.06 6.64
CA SER A 25 5.14 -12.83 6.40
C SER A 25 6.01 -11.62 6.72
N ALA A 26 6.63 -11.09 5.66
CA ALA A 26 6.56 -9.70 5.19
C ALA A 26 6.64 -8.55 6.22
N ARG A 27 7.22 -8.76 7.40
CA ARG A 27 7.75 -7.67 8.23
C ARG A 27 9.13 -7.23 7.73
N ASN A 28 9.36 -7.33 6.42
CA ASN A 28 10.58 -6.87 5.77
C ASN A 28 10.59 -5.35 5.71
N SER A 29 11.71 -4.79 6.14
CA SER A 29 12.03 -3.36 6.31
C SER A 29 12.25 -2.64 4.98
N SER A 30 11.52 -2.99 3.91
CA SER A 30 11.61 -2.20 2.68
C SER A 30 10.66 -1.02 2.77
N ASP A 31 11.19 0.18 2.65
CA ASP A 31 10.45 1.45 2.70
C ASP A 31 9.44 1.62 1.54
N SER A 32 9.41 0.69 0.59
CA SER A 32 8.45 0.63 -0.51
C SER A 32 7.56 -0.61 -0.36
N LYS A 33 6.67 -0.60 0.65
CA LYS A 33 5.73 -1.70 0.85
C LYS A 33 4.57 -1.70 -0.12
N LEU A 34 4.15 -0.54 -0.63
CA LEU A 34 3.10 -0.43 -1.64
C LEU A 34 3.72 -0.32 -3.03
N ILE A 35 3.30 -1.19 -3.93
CA ILE A 35 3.74 -1.25 -5.32
C ILE A 35 2.50 -1.09 -6.21
N LEU A 36 2.55 -0.16 -7.16
CA LEU A 36 1.49 0.07 -8.13
C LEU A 36 2.00 -0.26 -9.53
N ASP A 37 1.40 -1.25 -10.18
CA ASP A 37 1.80 -1.72 -11.52
C ASP A 37 3.30 -2.04 -11.65
N GLY A 38 3.89 -2.61 -10.59
CA GLY A 38 5.32 -2.92 -10.52
C GLY A 38 6.22 -1.74 -10.12
N ASN A 39 5.70 -0.52 -10.04
CA ASN A 39 6.45 0.65 -9.59
C ASN A 39 6.46 0.74 -8.06
N LYS A 40 7.66 0.91 -7.50
CA LYS A 40 7.89 1.02 -6.06
C LYS A 40 8.00 2.48 -5.67
N PHE A 41 7.14 2.94 -4.78
CA PHE A 41 7.21 4.31 -4.25
C PHE A 41 7.66 4.28 -2.80
N ARG A 42 8.60 5.16 -2.44
CA ARG A 42 9.06 5.35 -1.06
C ARG A 42 8.32 6.56 -0.50
N ILE A 43 7.21 6.30 0.18
CA ILE A 43 6.36 7.36 0.73
C ILE A 43 7.15 8.17 1.77
N GLY A 44 6.94 9.49 1.79
CA GLY A 44 7.75 10.47 2.51
C GLY A 44 8.98 10.97 1.72
N GLN A 45 9.32 10.33 0.59
CA GLN A 45 10.46 10.70 -0.26
C GLN A 45 10.08 10.87 -1.73
N SER A 46 9.22 10.00 -2.24
CA SER A 46 8.74 10.06 -3.61
C SER A 46 7.98 11.36 -3.87
N THR A 47 8.13 11.87 -5.08
CA THR A 47 7.53 13.11 -5.57
C THR A 47 6.39 12.83 -6.54
N ILE A 48 5.53 13.82 -6.78
CA ILE A 48 4.51 13.73 -7.82
C ILE A 48 5.11 13.53 -9.21
N ARG A 49 6.28 14.11 -9.48
CA ARG A 49 7.01 13.88 -10.73
C ARG A 49 7.38 12.40 -10.94
N GLU A 50 7.78 11.70 -9.88
CA GLU A 50 8.10 10.28 -9.97
C GLU A 50 6.85 9.42 -10.18
N ILE A 51 5.72 9.78 -9.57
CA ILE A 51 4.41 9.14 -9.82
C ILE A 51 3.99 9.33 -11.29
N THR A 52 4.03 10.56 -11.78
CA THR A 52 3.64 10.86 -13.18
C THR A 52 4.57 10.21 -14.20
N ALA A 53 5.88 10.17 -13.93
CA ALA A 53 6.85 9.44 -14.76
C ALA A 53 6.60 7.92 -14.81
N ALA A 54 5.93 7.35 -13.80
CA ALA A 54 5.51 5.96 -13.77
C ALA A 54 4.21 5.68 -14.56
N GLY A 55 3.63 6.70 -15.21
CA GLY A 55 2.46 6.57 -16.08
C GLY A 55 1.11 6.75 -15.36
N PHE A 56 1.11 7.44 -14.23
CA PHE A 56 -0.10 7.85 -13.53
C PHE A 56 -0.39 9.32 -13.83
N ASP A 57 -1.55 9.60 -14.40
CA ASP A 57 -1.98 10.97 -14.65
C ASP A 57 -2.57 11.56 -13.35
N LEU A 58 -2.38 12.85 -13.12
CA LEU A 58 -3.12 13.54 -12.06
C LEU A 58 -4.55 13.79 -12.55
N GLU A 59 -5.51 13.83 -11.65
CA GLU A 59 -6.85 14.31 -11.98
C GLU A 59 -6.79 15.72 -12.58
N THR A 60 -7.75 16.03 -13.45
CA THR A 60 -7.75 17.19 -14.35
C THR A 60 -7.52 18.54 -13.67
N ASP A 61 -7.91 18.66 -12.40
CA ASP A 61 -7.83 19.91 -11.66
C ASP A 61 -6.48 20.12 -10.95
N ALA A 62 -5.59 19.14 -10.97
CA ALA A 62 -4.28 19.20 -10.34
C ALA A 62 -3.21 19.68 -11.35
N ASP A 63 -2.79 20.94 -11.23
CA ASP A 63 -1.71 21.52 -12.04
C ASP A 63 -0.32 21.19 -11.45
N PRO A 64 0.53 20.40 -12.14
CA PRO A 64 1.86 20.02 -11.64
C PRO A 64 2.83 21.19 -11.46
N ASP A 65 2.57 22.33 -12.09
CA ASP A 65 3.39 23.54 -11.98
C ASP A 65 2.84 24.55 -10.96
N GLN A 66 1.66 24.28 -10.38
CA GLN A 66 1.11 25.10 -9.30
C GLN A 66 2.05 25.08 -8.08
N ASN A 67 2.45 26.28 -7.63
CA ASN A 67 3.26 26.41 -6.43
C ASN A 67 2.44 26.06 -5.18
N ILE A 68 3.00 25.16 -4.38
CA ILE A 68 2.50 24.75 -3.07
C ILE A 68 3.34 25.45 -1.99
N PRO A 69 2.72 26.21 -1.07
CA PRO A 69 3.46 26.97 -0.07
C PRO A 69 4.32 26.09 0.83
N ALA A 70 5.47 26.61 1.27
CA ALA A 70 6.32 25.95 2.26
C ALA A 70 5.55 25.53 3.52
N GLY A 71 5.85 24.35 4.06
CA GLY A 71 5.20 23.82 5.26
C GLY A 71 3.75 23.36 5.07
N THR A 72 3.27 23.26 3.83
CA THR A 72 1.89 22.86 3.53
C THR A 72 1.78 21.35 3.33
N MET A 73 0.73 20.76 3.89
CA MET A 73 0.21 19.46 3.50
C MET A 73 -1.18 19.68 2.90
N LEU A 74 -1.45 19.13 1.72
CA LEU A 74 -2.77 19.25 1.13
C LEU A 74 -3.76 18.39 1.91
N ALA A 75 -4.88 18.99 2.30
CA ALA A 75 -5.91 18.29 3.08
C ALA A 75 -6.66 17.25 2.24
N HIS A 76 -6.78 17.49 0.93
CA HIS A 76 -7.47 16.61 0.01
C HIS A 76 -6.46 15.77 -0.77
N PRO A 77 -6.67 14.44 -0.85
CA PRO A 77 -5.86 13.59 -1.70
C PRO A 77 -6.11 13.94 -3.17
N ILE A 78 -5.06 13.92 -3.97
CA ILE A 78 -5.14 14.04 -5.42
C ILE A 78 -5.41 12.66 -5.99
N LEU A 79 -6.45 12.54 -6.82
CA LEU A 79 -6.72 11.28 -7.51
C LEU A 79 -5.69 11.05 -8.63
N LEU A 80 -5.22 9.81 -8.74
CA LEU A 80 -4.27 9.36 -9.74
C LEU A 80 -4.99 8.42 -10.71
N LEU A 81 -4.91 8.74 -11.99
CA LEU A 81 -5.62 8.06 -13.07
C LEU A 81 -4.65 7.25 -13.93
N LYS A 82 -5.17 6.21 -14.56
CA LYS A 82 -4.48 5.48 -15.63
C LYS A 82 -5.46 5.25 -16.76
N LYS A 83 -5.19 5.88 -17.92
CA LYS A 83 -6.11 5.87 -19.07
C LYS A 83 -7.52 6.31 -18.66
N ASP A 84 -7.61 7.43 -17.95
CA ASP A 84 -8.86 8.03 -17.44
C ASP A 84 -9.64 7.20 -16.41
N VAL A 85 -9.06 6.12 -15.87
CA VAL A 85 -9.67 5.29 -14.82
C VAL A 85 -8.92 5.47 -13.50
N PRO A 86 -9.61 5.63 -12.36
CA PRO A 86 -8.96 5.73 -11.05
C PRO A 86 -8.04 4.55 -10.73
N ALA A 87 -6.82 4.85 -10.33
CA ALA A 87 -5.78 3.87 -10.02
C ALA A 87 -5.34 3.95 -8.56
N ALA A 88 -5.15 5.16 -8.07
CA ALA A 88 -4.66 5.44 -6.72
C ALA A 88 -5.04 6.86 -6.30
N SER A 89 -4.71 7.24 -5.07
CA SER A 89 -4.72 8.64 -4.64
C SER A 89 -3.51 8.95 -3.77
N ALA A 90 -3.10 10.22 -3.76
CA ALA A 90 -1.93 10.67 -3.02
C ALA A 90 -2.23 11.91 -2.19
N VAL A 91 -1.86 11.89 -0.90
CA VAL A 91 -1.75 13.12 -0.11
C VAL A 91 -0.33 13.64 -0.25
N ILE A 92 -0.22 14.91 -0.61
CA ILE A 92 1.07 15.54 -0.90
C ILE A 92 1.39 16.64 0.11
N ALA A 93 2.68 16.85 0.33
CA ALA A 93 3.18 17.91 1.18
C ALA A 93 4.42 18.57 0.60
N ASN A 94 4.56 19.87 0.87
CA ASN A 94 5.80 20.60 0.77
C ASN A 94 6.39 20.78 2.19
N PRO A 95 7.28 19.88 2.66
CA PRO A 95 7.94 20.02 3.96
C PRO A 95 9.12 21.03 3.92
N GLY A 96 9.37 21.66 2.77
CA GLY A 96 10.47 22.58 2.55
C GLY A 96 10.27 23.94 3.22
N LYS A 97 11.28 24.81 3.06
CA LYS A 97 11.27 26.20 3.55
C LYS A 97 10.90 27.22 2.47
N THR A 98 10.75 26.77 1.23
CA THR A 98 10.36 27.59 0.09
C THR A 98 9.19 26.92 -0.62
N ASP A 99 8.44 27.71 -1.35
CA ASP A 99 7.40 27.21 -2.23
C ASP A 99 8.02 26.29 -3.30
N LEU A 100 7.29 25.23 -3.64
CA LEU A 100 7.69 24.26 -4.65
C LEU A 100 6.50 23.99 -5.57
N PRO A 101 6.71 23.76 -6.87
CA PRO A 101 5.65 23.27 -7.73
C PRO A 101 5.13 21.92 -7.22
N LEU A 102 3.86 21.63 -7.44
CA LEU A 102 3.20 20.38 -7.06
C LEU A 102 4.01 19.15 -7.49
N SER A 103 4.56 19.18 -8.71
CA SER A 103 5.42 18.11 -9.24
C SER A 103 6.63 17.77 -8.37
N GLN A 104 7.13 18.70 -7.58
CA GLN A 104 8.28 18.52 -6.67
C GLN A 104 7.86 18.28 -5.21
N CYS A 105 6.56 18.35 -4.90
CA CYS A 105 6.06 18.04 -3.58
C CYS A 105 6.14 16.52 -3.32
N ARG A 106 6.30 16.18 -2.03
CA ARG A 106 6.46 14.80 -1.58
C ARG A 106 5.12 14.15 -1.33
N VAL A 107 5.04 12.87 -1.64
CA VAL A 107 3.88 12.01 -1.38
C VAL A 107 4.01 11.49 0.05
N TYR A 108 3.04 11.81 0.90
CA TYR A 108 2.99 11.41 2.32
C TYR A 108 2.02 10.28 2.60
N LYS A 109 0.98 10.17 1.78
CA LYS A 109 0.04 9.06 1.78
C LYS A 109 -0.14 8.59 0.36
N LEU A 110 -0.15 7.28 0.16
CA LEU A 110 -0.49 6.67 -1.12
C LEU A 110 -1.50 5.56 -0.89
N THR A 111 -2.63 5.67 -1.57
CA THR A 111 -3.72 4.69 -1.50
C THR A 111 -3.89 4.04 -2.86
N GLY A 112 -3.67 2.73 -2.94
CA GLY A 112 -3.93 1.96 -4.16
C GLY A 112 -5.33 1.38 -4.15
N PHE A 113 -6.05 1.49 -5.27
CA PHE A 113 -7.43 1.01 -5.39
C PHE A 113 -7.48 -0.35 -6.10
N TYR A 114 -8.06 -1.35 -5.45
CA TYR A 114 -8.59 -2.54 -6.13
C TYR A 114 -9.98 -2.25 -6.70
N THR A 115 -10.80 -1.53 -5.93
CA THR A 115 -12.11 -1.03 -6.34
C THR A 115 -12.38 0.35 -5.72
N ILE A 116 -13.10 1.19 -6.44
CA ILE A 116 -13.59 2.50 -6.00
C ILE A 116 -15.05 2.66 -6.45
N ASP A 117 -15.96 2.92 -5.51
CA ASP A 117 -17.39 3.04 -5.76
C ASP A 117 -17.97 1.88 -6.61
N GLY A 118 -17.50 0.66 -6.36
CA GLY A 118 -17.92 -0.56 -7.07
C GLY A 118 -17.31 -0.73 -8.46
N THR A 119 -16.42 0.16 -8.90
CA THR A 119 -15.66 0.06 -10.15
C THR A 119 -14.26 -0.47 -9.88
N ASP A 120 -13.79 -1.41 -10.71
CA ASP A 120 -12.41 -1.91 -10.63
C ASP A 120 -11.39 -0.78 -10.81
N GLY A 121 -10.42 -0.73 -9.91
CA GLY A 121 -9.28 0.17 -10.03
C GLY A 121 -8.40 -0.20 -11.22
N ALA A 122 -7.77 0.80 -11.83
CA ALA A 122 -7.00 0.65 -13.07
C ALA A 122 -5.61 0.01 -12.87
N SER A 123 -5.17 -0.16 -11.63
CA SER A 123 -3.82 -0.60 -11.30
C SER A 123 -3.80 -1.89 -10.49
N GLN A 124 -2.75 -2.67 -10.71
CA GLN A 124 -2.38 -3.71 -9.77
C GLN A 124 -1.81 -3.07 -8.50
N VAL A 125 -2.32 -3.50 -7.34
CA VAL A 125 -1.85 -3.07 -6.03
C VAL A 125 -1.20 -4.26 -5.34
N ILE A 126 0.07 -4.13 -4.96
CA ILE A 126 0.79 -5.15 -4.20
C ILE A 126 1.28 -4.52 -2.90
N TYR A 127 0.96 -5.15 -1.76
CA TYR A 127 1.47 -4.74 -0.46
C TYR A 127 2.37 -5.81 0.14
N GLY A 128 3.60 -5.44 0.50
CA GLY A 128 4.55 -6.36 1.14
C GLY A 128 4.89 -7.60 0.30
N GLY A 129 4.69 -7.54 -1.03
CA GLY A 129 4.87 -8.66 -1.96
C GLY A 129 3.62 -9.50 -2.23
N THR A 130 2.48 -9.16 -1.63
CA THR A 130 1.20 -9.88 -1.78
C THR A 130 0.17 -9.02 -2.51
N ASP A 131 -0.53 -9.62 -3.47
CA ASP A 131 -1.75 -9.09 -4.06
C ASP A 131 -2.93 -9.49 -3.16
N PHE A 132 -3.65 -8.51 -2.61
CA PHE A 132 -4.78 -8.75 -1.72
C PHE A 132 -6.13 -8.63 -2.44
N LYS A 133 -6.16 -8.53 -3.78
CA LYS A 133 -7.42 -8.48 -4.53
C LYS A 133 -8.28 -9.71 -4.20
N GLY A 134 -9.53 -9.46 -3.79
CA GLY A 134 -10.48 -10.54 -3.45
C GLY A 134 -10.27 -11.16 -2.07
N TYR A 135 -9.38 -10.61 -1.24
CA TYR A 135 -9.23 -11.07 0.15
C TYR A 135 -10.35 -10.52 1.01
N ASP A 136 -10.91 -11.38 1.84
CA ASP A 136 -11.77 -11.04 2.96
C ASP A 136 -10.93 -10.80 4.23
N ARG A 137 -11.58 -10.33 5.29
CA ARG A 137 -10.96 -10.07 6.60
C ARG A 137 -10.20 -11.26 7.18
N GLU A 138 -10.74 -12.47 7.06
CA GLU A 138 -10.09 -13.69 7.57
C GLU A 138 -8.78 -13.97 6.83
N LYS A 139 -8.77 -13.86 5.49
CA LYS A 139 -7.56 -14.03 4.69
C LYS A 139 -6.52 -12.95 4.95
N VAL A 140 -6.95 -11.71 5.18
CA VAL A 140 -6.03 -10.63 5.58
C VAL A 140 -5.44 -10.94 6.95
N GLU A 141 -6.25 -11.27 7.97
CA GLU A 141 -5.75 -11.62 9.31
C GLU A 141 -4.76 -12.80 9.25
N LYS A 142 -5.06 -13.83 8.47
CA LYS A 142 -4.17 -14.98 8.30
C LYS A 142 -2.82 -14.59 7.68
N SER A 143 -2.80 -13.60 6.80
CA SER A 143 -1.60 -13.18 6.06
C SER A 143 -0.77 -12.15 6.83
N MET A 144 -1.44 -11.22 7.48
CA MET A 144 -0.85 -10.03 8.13
C MET A 144 -0.79 -10.15 9.65
N GLY A 145 -1.51 -11.10 10.22
CA GLY A 145 -1.83 -11.12 11.64
C GLY A 145 -3.03 -10.24 11.97
N ARG A 146 -3.40 -10.29 13.25
CA ARG A 146 -4.47 -9.50 13.82
C ARG A 146 -4.12 -7.99 13.75
N PRO A 147 -5.06 -7.12 13.35
CA PRO A 147 -4.76 -5.69 13.19
C PRO A 147 -4.64 -4.97 14.53
N ASP A 148 -3.87 -3.89 14.54
CA ASP A 148 -3.50 -3.13 15.75
C ASP A 148 -4.68 -2.33 16.32
N ASN A 149 -5.70 -2.05 15.51
CA ASN A 149 -6.97 -1.45 15.94
C ASN A 149 -7.97 -2.48 16.48
N SER A 150 -7.51 -3.67 16.89
CA SER A 150 -8.32 -4.72 17.49
C SER A 150 -7.61 -5.39 18.66
N ASP A 151 -8.37 -5.81 19.66
CA ASP A 151 -7.88 -6.72 20.70
C ASP A 151 -8.29 -8.16 20.39
N LYS A 152 -7.89 -9.11 21.24
CA LYS A 152 -8.18 -10.55 21.03
C LYS A 152 -9.67 -10.92 21.03
N ASP A 153 -10.54 -10.06 21.59
CA ASP A 153 -11.97 -10.35 21.77
C ASP A 153 -12.84 -9.61 20.74
N THR A 154 -12.23 -8.71 19.95
CA THR A 154 -12.90 -7.95 18.88
C THR A 154 -13.42 -8.87 17.77
N ASP A 155 -14.70 -8.73 17.41
CA ASP A 155 -15.22 -9.34 16.19
C ASP A 155 -14.75 -8.55 14.97
N LEU A 156 -13.77 -9.10 14.24
CA LEU A 156 -13.17 -8.44 13.10
C LEU A 156 -14.17 -8.15 11.97
N ALA A 157 -15.26 -8.92 11.86
CA ALA A 157 -16.29 -8.68 10.85
C ALA A 157 -16.97 -7.31 11.00
N THR A 158 -16.87 -6.69 12.17
CA THR A 158 -17.43 -5.36 12.47
C THR A 158 -16.51 -4.19 12.09
N LEU A 159 -15.26 -4.46 11.72
CA LEU A 159 -14.27 -3.44 11.38
C LEU A 159 -14.26 -3.19 9.87
N ASP A 160 -14.48 -1.95 9.44
CA ASP A 160 -14.35 -1.58 8.02
C ASP A 160 -12.89 -1.37 7.58
N GLN A 161 -11.97 -1.34 8.55
CA GLN A 161 -10.55 -1.14 8.31
C GLN A 161 -9.68 -1.96 9.24
N PHE A 162 -8.58 -2.49 8.71
CA PHE A 162 -7.50 -3.10 9.48
C PHE A 162 -6.27 -2.19 9.44
N GLU A 163 -5.80 -1.79 10.61
CA GLU A 163 -4.63 -0.92 10.78
C GLU A 163 -3.40 -1.73 11.20
N TYR A 164 -2.26 -1.43 10.59
CA TYR A 164 -0.98 -2.06 10.92
C TYR A 164 0.10 -0.99 11.06
N ALA A 165 0.51 -0.72 12.29
CA ALA A 165 1.54 0.23 12.65
C ALA A 165 2.94 -0.34 12.34
N GLY A 166 3.71 0.42 11.58
CA GLY A 166 5.13 0.23 11.33
C GLY A 166 5.96 1.38 11.92
N PRO A 167 7.29 1.25 11.91
CA PRO A 167 8.18 2.31 12.39
C PRO A 167 8.07 3.59 11.54
N ASP A 168 7.97 3.44 10.21
CA ASP A 168 8.01 4.57 9.27
C ASP A 168 6.65 4.87 8.63
N TYR A 169 5.67 3.97 8.75
CA TYR A 169 4.36 4.14 8.14
C TYR A 169 3.30 3.30 8.85
N MET A 170 2.05 3.72 8.72
CA MET A 170 0.87 2.93 9.02
C MET A 170 0.30 2.39 7.71
N ALA A 171 -0.07 1.12 7.67
CA ALA A 171 -0.80 0.54 6.57
C ALA A 171 -2.26 0.34 6.97
N VAL A 172 -3.19 0.73 6.10
CA VAL A 172 -4.63 0.58 6.34
C VAL A 172 -5.26 -0.18 5.19
N PHE A 173 -5.87 -1.32 5.49
CA PHE A 173 -6.65 -2.11 4.55
C PHE A 173 -8.11 -1.74 4.77
N SER A 174 -8.79 -1.22 3.74
CA SER A 174 -10.22 -0.93 3.83
C SER A 174 -11.03 -2.03 3.14
N PHE A 175 -12.19 -2.35 3.69
CA PHE A 175 -13.10 -3.36 3.19
C PHE A 175 -14.39 -2.74 2.65
N GLY A 176 -14.92 -3.31 1.57
CA GLY A 176 -16.21 -2.94 1.02
C GLY A 176 -17.37 -3.50 1.84
N GLY A 177 -18.60 -3.15 1.45
CA GLY A 177 -19.81 -3.69 2.09
C GLY A 177 -19.99 -5.20 1.94
N ASP A 178 -19.30 -5.80 0.97
CA ASP A 178 -19.18 -7.26 0.77
C ASP A 178 -18.08 -7.90 1.64
N GLY A 179 -17.32 -7.08 2.36
CA GLY A 179 -16.23 -7.49 3.24
C GLY A 179 -14.93 -7.85 2.53
N ILE A 180 -14.79 -7.49 1.25
CA ILE A 180 -13.58 -7.69 0.47
C ILE A 180 -12.70 -6.43 0.49
N VAL A 181 -11.38 -6.60 0.48
CA VAL A 181 -10.43 -5.47 0.40
C VAL A 181 -10.70 -4.64 -0.85
N THR A 182 -10.95 -3.34 -0.67
CA THR A 182 -11.18 -2.38 -1.76
C THR A 182 -9.96 -1.53 -2.03
N GLN A 183 -9.16 -1.24 -0.99
CA GLN A 183 -7.98 -0.40 -1.10
C GLN A 183 -6.97 -0.69 0.01
N ILE A 184 -5.72 -0.34 -0.26
CA ILE A 184 -4.65 -0.33 0.72
C ILE A 184 -3.99 1.05 0.71
N GLU A 185 -3.97 1.67 1.89
CA GLU A 185 -3.32 2.94 2.15
C GLU A 185 -1.99 2.72 2.87
N LEU A 186 -0.99 3.51 2.50
CA LEU A 186 0.26 3.64 3.23
C LEU A 186 0.44 5.10 3.64
N ASP A 187 0.43 5.37 4.94
CA ASP A 187 0.52 6.71 5.53
C ASP A 187 1.86 6.88 6.26
N HIS A 188 2.68 7.84 5.85
CA HIS A 188 3.98 8.09 6.46
C HIS A 188 3.83 8.83 7.80
N THR A 189 4.27 8.18 8.88
CA THR A 189 4.11 8.66 10.27
C THR A 189 5.04 9.83 10.64
N GLY A 190 5.97 10.20 9.77
CA GLY A 190 7.05 11.15 10.04
C GLY A 190 6.82 12.60 9.62
N TYR A 191 5.59 13.04 9.33
CA TYR A 191 5.38 14.44 8.91
C TYR A 191 5.71 15.41 10.04
N THR A 192 6.79 16.17 9.86
CA THR A 192 7.18 17.26 10.74
C THR A 192 7.18 18.54 9.93
N VAL A 193 6.23 19.43 10.22
CA VAL A 193 6.26 20.80 9.70
C VAL A 193 7.46 21.49 10.35
N ASN A 194 8.47 21.86 9.56
CA ASN A 194 9.50 22.77 10.03
C ASN A 194 8.82 24.13 10.30
N LYS A 195 8.50 24.40 11.57
CA LYS A 195 8.05 25.71 12.04
C LYS A 195 9.18 26.72 11.99
#